data_AF-A0A2D9ZYL4-F1
#
_entry.id   AF-A0A2D9ZYL4-F1
#
_cell.length_a   1.000
_cell.length_b   1.000
_cell.length_c   1.000
_cell.angle_alpha   90.00
_cell.angle_beta   90.00
_cell.angle_gamma   90.00
#
_symmetry.space_group_name_H-M   'P 1'
#
loop_
_entity.id
_entity.type
_entity.pdbx_description
1 polymer ?
#
loop_
_entity_poly.entity_id
_entity_poly.type
_entity_poly.pdbx_seq_one_letter_code
_entity_poly.pdbx_strand_id
1 'polypeptide(L)'
;MRLTLLAAAISSTLLLTACNDAETQHPEGSGDMIATEAETSNPLFSQSPLQYQAPEFDKINTGLYEPAFEAGMTQHLQEIEAIAENPEPATFENTIAAMETSGELLNRTANVFFNLSGLISDDEYQRIEADISPKLSGHSDDILLNTRLFARVKAIYDNRDSLSAEEKRIAELTYTDFVRAGANLSAEQQARIREINTELTTLETEFSQNVMNSFKNDTILVEDKAELAGLSDDEIASLKAAAEGAGKTGYMITLVNTTRQPVLGSLENRALRQKIWEASAYRLQDANSPIVLKLVKLRAEKAALLGYPDWASYVIADQMAGDPSEVYGILDDLAPQAVAAAKKEAAEIQDMIKADGKDFTLEPWDWAYYSGKVKQARYAFDESEIKPYFEMNRVLNDGLFYAMNKLYGITVKPRTDLPV
;
A
#
# COMPACT_ATOMS: atom_id res chain seq x y z
N MET A 1 14.95 -63.97 -12.88
CA MET A 1 13.91 -64.10 -13.93
C MET A 1 13.91 -62.79 -14.70
N ARG A 2 14.67 -62.75 -15.80
CA ARG A 2 14.21 -62.73 -17.22
C ARG A 2 13.69 -61.32 -17.63
N LEU A 3 14.54 -60.54 -18.32
CA LEU A 3 14.55 -60.29 -19.80
C LEU A 3 13.59 -59.10 -20.13
N THR A 4 13.87 -58.09 -20.96
CA THR A 4 14.84 -57.90 -22.06
C THR A 4 14.83 -56.43 -22.50
N LEU A 5 15.98 -55.98 -23.01
CA LEU A 5 16.19 -54.80 -23.83
C LEU A 5 15.93 -55.09 -25.33
N LEU A 6 15.71 -53.99 -26.08
CA LEU A 6 16.20 -53.67 -27.44
C LEU A 6 15.43 -54.11 -28.72
N ALA A 7 15.18 -53.06 -29.52
CA ALA A 7 15.41 -52.89 -30.96
C ALA A 7 14.35 -53.32 -31.99
N ALA A 8 13.92 -52.36 -32.83
CA ALA A 8 14.03 -52.45 -34.29
C ALA A 8 13.81 -51.06 -34.95
N ALA A 9 14.72 -50.69 -35.85
CA ALA A 9 14.66 -49.56 -36.76
C ALA A 9 14.51 -50.08 -38.20
N ILE A 10 13.65 -49.47 -39.03
CA ILE A 10 13.58 -49.59 -40.51
C ILE A 10 12.91 -48.27 -40.98
N SER A 11 13.64 -47.27 -41.51
CA SER A 11 14.12 -47.07 -42.89
C SER A 11 13.08 -46.59 -43.91
N SER A 12 13.41 -45.46 -44.58
CA SER A 12 13.27 -45.21 -46.04
C SER A 12 11.87 -44.90 -46.60
N THR A 13 11.60 -44.02 -47.59
CA THR A 13 12.23 -42.87 -48.28
C THR A 13 11.22 -42.36 -49.34
N LEU A 14 11.24 -41.06 -49.63
CA LEU A 14 11.09 -40.37 -50.93
C LEU A 14 9.76 -40.38 -51.76
N LEU A 15 9.30 -39.14 -51.98
CA LEU A 15 8.84 -38.46 -53.23
C LEU A 15 7.50 -38.85 -53.88
N LEU A 16 6.62 -37.84 -54.04
CA LEU A 16 6.31 -37.17 -55.32
C LEU A 16 5.29 -36.01 -55.13
N THR A 17 5.63 -34.84 -55.67
CA THR A 17 4.81 -33.84 -56.41
C THR A 17 3.26 -33.92 -56.29
N ALA A 18 2.46 -32.86 -56.14
CA ALA A 18 2.43 -31.62 -56.94
C ALA A 18 1.39 -30.61 -56.37
N CYS A 19 1.61 -29.35 -56.72
CA CYS A 19 0.69 -28.22 -56.93
C CYS A 19 -0.76 -28.25 -56.38
N ASN A 20 -1.03 -27.25 -55.54
CA ASN A 20 -2.01 -26.17 -55.77
C ASN A 20 -3.39 -26.57 -56.32
N ASP A 21 -4.43 -26.45 -55.49
CA ASP A 21 -5.52 -25.52 -55.77
C ASP A 21 -6.25 -25.14 -54.47
N ALA A 22 -6.48 -23.84 -54.35
CA ALA A 22 -7.20 -23.23 -53.26
C ALA A 22 -8.70 -23.40 -53.48
N GLU A 23 -9.37 -24.12 -52.59
CA GLU A 23 -10.82 -24.05 -52.45
C GLU A 23 -11.19 -23.84 -50.99
N THR A 24 -11.98 -22.78 -50.80
CA THR A 24 -12.51 -22.20 -49.58
C THR A 24 -13.34 -23.19 -48.75
N GLN A 25 -13.02 -23.31 -47.47
CA GLN A 25 -13.95 -23.82 -46.45
C GLN A 25 -13.90 -22.93 -45.19
N HIS A 26 -15.07 -22.43 -44.80
CA HIS A 26 -15.35 -21.80 -43.51
C HIS A 26 -15.11 -22.79 -42.36
N PRO A 27 -14.48 -22.38 -41.24
CA PRO A 27 -14.64 -23.09 -39.98
C PRO A 27 -15.65 -22.36 -39.09
N GLU A 28 -16.73 -23.07 -38.74
CA GLU A 28 -17.43 -22.84 -37.48
C GLU A 28 -16.45 -23.13 -36.34
N GLY A 29 -16.04 -22.09 -35.62
CA GLY A 29 -15.22 -22.21 -34.43
C GLY A 29 -16.10 -22.22 -33.19
N SER A 30 -16.32 -23.40 -32.63
CA SER A 30 -16.64 -23.58 -31.20
C SER A 30 -15.47 -23.04 -30.39
N GLY A 31 -15.66 -21.90 -29.74
CA GLY A 31 -14.69 -21.28 -28.85
C GLY A 31 -14.60 -22.02 -27.52
N ASP A 32 -13.95 -23.18 -27.51
CA ASP A 32 -13.26 -23.63 -26.30
C ASP A 32 -11.98 -22.82 -26.20
N MET A 33 -11.96 -21.86 -25.28
CA MET A 33 -10.72 -21.17 -24.91
C MET A 33 -9.80 -22.20 -24.27
N ILE A 34 -8.71 -22.53 -24.96
CA ILE A 34 -7.62 -23.32 -24.39
C ILE A 34 -6.95 -22.43 -23.34
N ALA A 35 -7.41 -22.55 -22.09
CA ALA A 35 -6.72 -22.04 -20.92
C ALA A 35 -5.27 -22.53 -20.95
N THR A 36 -4.32 -21.62 -20.82
CA THR A 36 -2.90 -21.98 -20.79
C THR A 36 -2.59 -22.81 -19.53
N GLU A 37 -1.56 -23.66 -19.55
CA GLU A 37 -1.14 -24.49 -18.40
C GLU A 37 -0.79 -23.66 -17.13
N ALA A 38 -0.57 -22.35 -17.32
CA ALA A 38 -0.40 -21.37 -16.24
C ALA A 38 -1.72 -21.01 -15.51
N GLU A 39 -2.88 -21.06 -16.18
CA GLU A 39 -4.19 -20.77 -15.57
C GLU A 39 -4.68 -21.92 -14.69
N THR A 40 -4.36 -23.18 -15.03
CA THR A 40 -4.78 -24.35 -14.24
C THR A 40 -3.90 -24.64 -13.02
N SER A 41 -2.74 -23.97 -12.89
CA SER A 41 -1.78 -24.16 -11.80
C SER A 41 -1.62 -22.96 -10.87
N ASN A 42 -2.31 -21.84 -11.13
CA ASN A 42 -2.18 -20.63 -10.32
C ASN A 42 -3.01 -20.73 -9.02
N PRO A 43 -2.39 -20.78 -7.83
CA PRO A 43 -3.11 -20.92 -6.55
C PRO A 43 -4.08 -19.77 -6.25
N LEU A 44 -3.90 -18.59 -6.87
CA LEU A 44 -4.80 -17.45 -6.69
C LEU A 44 -6.19 -17.68 -7.29
N PHE A 45 -6.33 -18.61 -8.24
CA PHE A 45 -7.60 -18.89 -8.93
C PHE A 45 -8.63 -19.61 -8.06
N SER A 46 -8.20 -20.14 -6.91
CA SER A 46 -9.06 -20.90 -6.01
C SER A 46 -8.87 -20.50 -4.56
N GLN A 47 -9.85 -20.84 -3.73
CA GLN A 47 -9.78 -20.63 -2.29
C GLN A 47 -8.63 -21.45 -1.69
N SER A 48 -7.78 -20.81 -0.87
CA SER A 48 -6.69 -21.52 -0.20
C SER A 48 -7.24 -22.61 0.73
N PRO A 49 -6.70 -23.83 0.69
CA PRO A 49 -7.08 -24.91 1.60
C PRO A 49 -6.44 -24.75 2.99
N LEU A 50 -5.53 -23.79 3.18
CA LEU A 50 -4.88 -23.57 4.46
C LEU A 50 -5.85 -22.98 5.49
N GLN A 51 -5.50 -23.09 6.77
CA GLN A 51 -6.37 -22.62 7.84
C GLN A 51 -6.68 -21.13 7.69
N TYR A 52 -7.96 -20.77 7.85
CA TYR A 52 -8.46 -19.41 7.63
C TYR A 52 -8.17 -18.86 6.22
N GLN A 53 -7.95 -19.76 5.25
CA GLN A 53 -7.61 -19.43 3.88
C GLN A 53 -6.31 -18.63 3.76
N ALA A 54 -5.34 -18.88 4.65
CA ALA A 54 -4.02 -18.26 4.58
C ALA A 54 -3.42 -18.44 3.17
N PRO A 55 -2.85 -17.40 2.54
CA PRO A 55 -2.25 -17.54 1.22
C PRO A 55 -1.16 -18.60 1.20
N GLU A 56 -1.09 -19.40 0.12
CA GLU A 56 -0.04 -20.39 -0.10
C GLU A 56 1.23 -19.68 -0.59
N PHE A 57 1.85 -18.86 0.27
CA PHE A 57 3.01 -18.02 -0.09
C PHE A 57 4.20 -18.80 -0.65
N ASP A 58 4.34 -20.08 -0.30
CA ASP A 58 5.34 -21.00 -0.85
C ASP A 58 5.12 -21.35 -2.33
N LYS A 59 3.92 -21.11 -2.86
CA LYS A 59 3.53 -21.38 -4.25
C LYS A 59 3.31 -20.12 -5.08
N ILE A 60 3.23 -18.95 -4.45
CA ILE A 60 2.94 -17.68 -5.12
C ILE A 60 4.26 -17.02 -5.54
N ASN A 61 4.33 -16.61 -6.80
CA ASN A 61 5.46 -15.84 -7.35
C ASN A 61 4.92 -14.71 -8.25
N THR A 62 5.78 -13.75 -8.60
CA THR A 62 5.37 -12.52 -9.29
C THR A 62 4.70 -12.78 -10.64
N GLY A 63 5.10 -13.83 -11.37
CA GLY A 63 4.53 -14.19 -12.66
C GLY A 63 3.08 -14.68 -12.63
N LEU A 64 2.51 -14.88 -11.43
CA LEU A 64 1.14 -15.33 -11.25
C LEU A 64 0.13 -14.18 -11.05
N TYR A 65 0.57 -12.96 -10.78
CA TYR A 65 -0.33 -11.86 -10.45
C TYR A 65 -1.07 -11.30 -11.66
N GLU A 66 -0.36 -10.96 -12.75
CA GLU A 66 -1.00 -10.35 -13.92
C GLU A 66 -2.11 -11.23 -14.51
N PRO A 67 -1.91 -12.55 -14.75
CA PRO A 67 -3.00 -13.41 -15.22
C PRO A 67 -4.18 -13.50 -14.24
N ALA A 68 -3.91 -13.50 -12.93
CA ALA A 68 -4.95 -13.57 -11.90
C ALA A 68 -5.74 -12.25 -11.80
N PHE A 69 -5.09 -11.11 -11.97
CA PHE A 69 -5.75 -9.81 -12.03
C PHE A 69 -6.62 -9.70 -13.29
N GLU A 70 -6.10 -10.07 -14.46
CA GLU A 70 -6.85 -10.02 -15.72
C GLU A 70 -8.08 -10.93 -15.69
N ALA A 71 -7.92 -12.17 -15.22
CA ALA A 71 -9.02 -13.11 -15.04
C ALA A 71 -10.02 -12.59 -13.98
N GLY A 72 -9.52 -12.09 -12.84
CA GLY A 72 -10.34 -11.55 -11.76
C GLY A 72 -11.18 -10.34 -12.17
N MET A 73 -10.59 -9.37 -12.89
CA MET A 73 -11.32 -8.21 -13.44
C MET A 73 -12.38 -8.66 -14.45
N THR A 74 -12.03 -9.57 -15.35
CA THR A 74 -12.97 -10.10 -16.36
C THR A 74 -14.16 -10.79 -15.71
N GLN A 75 -13.91 -11.70 -14.75
CA GLN A 75 -14.97 -12.41 -14.02
C GLN A 75 -15.84 -11.43 -13.22
N HIS A 76 -15.22 -10.49 -12.52
CA HIS A 76 -15.95 -9.51 -11.72
C HIS A 76 -16.86 -8.64 -12.58
N LEU A 77 -16.41 -8.14 -13.75
CA LEU A 77 -17.27 -7.39 -14.66
C LEU A 77 -18.45 -8.22 -15.18
N GLN A 78 -18.26 -9.52 -15.44
CA GLN A 78 -19.36 -10.41 -15.84
C GLN A 78 -20.40 -10.59 -14.74
N GLU A 79 -19.97 -10.75 -13.49
CA GLU A 79 -20.84 -10.84 -12.31
C GLU A 79 -21.64 -9.54 -12.11
N ILE A 80 -20.96 -8.40 -12.21
CA ILE A 80 -21.58 -7.07 -12.11
C ILE A 80 -22.59 -6.84 -13.23
N GLU A 81 -22.26 -7.23 -14.46
CA GLU A 81 -23.18 -7.10 -15.59
C GLU A 81 -24.43 -7.97 -15.41
N ALA A 82 -24.27 -9.21 -14.92
CA ALA A 82 -25.41 -10.07 -14.60
C ALA A 82 -26.33 -9.45 -13.53
N ILE A 83 -25.77 -8.74 -12.55
CA ILE A 83 -26.54 -7.99 -11.55
C ILE A 83 -27.26 -6.80 -12.20
N ALA A 84 -26.54 -6.01 -13.01
CA ALA A 84 -27.08 -4.82 -13.67
C ALA A 84 -28.21 -5.15 -14.65
N GLU A 85 -28.14 -6.30 -15.32
CA GLU A 85 -29.12 -6.77 -16.31
C GLU A 85 -30.25 -7.64 -15.74
N ASN A 86 -30.23 -7.95 -14.44
CA ASN A 86 -31.25 -8.80 -13.83
C ASN A 86 -32.66 -8.21 -14.05
N PRO A 87 -33.58 -8.92 -14.74
CA PRO A 87 -34.90 -8.37 -15.08
C PRO A 87 -35.85 -8.24 -13.90
N GLU A 88 -35.57 -8.94 -12.79
CA GLU A 88 -36.36 -8.84 -11.57
C GLU A 88 -36.19 -7.47 -10.90
N PRO A 89 -37.24 -6.95 -10.21
CA PRO A 89 -37.13 -5.74 -9.41
C PRO A 89 -35.93 -5.80 -8.46
N ALA A 90 -35.22 -4.68 -8.31
CA ALA A 90 -34.04 -4.62 -7.44
C ALA A 90 -34.41 -4.91 -5.99
N THR A 91 -33.74 -5.89 -5.39
CA THR A 91 -33.78 -6.21 -3.96
C THR A 91 -32.39 -6.10 -3.37
N PHE A 92 -32.31 -6.05 -2.04
CA PHE A 92 -31.02 -6.04 -1.35
C PHE A 92 -30.17 -7.26 -1.77
N GLU A 93 -30.76 -8.45 -1.80
CA GLU A 93 -30.08 -9.71 -2.11
C GLU A 93 -29.60 -9.78 -3.56
N ASN A 94 -30.45 -9.41 -4.53
CA ASN A 94 -30.14 -9.57 -5.95
C ASN A 94 -29.28 -8.45 -6.54
N THR A 95 -28.94 -7.43 -5.73
CA THR A 95 -28.14 -6.29 -6.14
C THR A 95 -27.00 -6.04 -5.15
N ILE A 96 -27.29 -5.52 -3.96
CA ILE A 96 -26.23 -5.10 -3.02
C ILE A 96 -25.48 -6.31 -2.46
N ALA A 97 -26.17 -7.31 -1.91
CA ALA A 97 -25.51 -8.50 -1.39
C ALA A 97 -24.78 -9.27 -2.50
N ALA A 98 -25.38 -9.35 -3.70
CA ALA A 98 -24.73 -9.94 -4.86
C ALA A 98 -23.42 -9.23 -5.24
N MET A 99 -23.41 -7.89 -5.20
CA MET A 99 -22.19 -7.09 -5.42
C MET A 99 -21.12 -7.35 -4.34
N GLU A 100 -21.51 -7.40 -3.06
CA GLU A 100 -20.59 -7.68 -1.94
C GLU A 100 -19.91 -9.06 -2.07
N THR A 101 -20.58 -10.02 -2.69
CA THR A 101 -20.03 -11.37 -2.94
C THR A 101 -19.32 -11.53 -4.29
N SER A 102 -19.32 -10.49 -5.13
CA SER A 102 -18.66 -10.52 -6.45
C SER A 102 -17.16 -10.22 -6.37
N GLY A 103 -16.41 -10.59 -7.40
CA GLY A 103 -15.00 -10.28 -7.53
C GLY A 103 -14.08 -11.07 -6.60
N GLU A 104 -14.48 -12.27 -6.14
CA GLU A 104 -13.71 -13.06 -5.17
C GLU A 104 -12.26 -13.32 -5.63
N LEU A 105 -12.05 -13.67 -6.91
CA LEU A 105 -10.72 -13.88 -7.50
C LEU A 105 -9.90 -12.59 -7.48
N LEU A 106 -10.50 -11.47 -7.88
CA LEU A 106 -9.84 -10.17 -7.89
C LEU A 106 -9.43 -9.75 -6.48
N ASN A 107 -10.33 -9.87 -5.52
CA ASN A 107 -10.09 -9.54 -4.11
C ASN A 107 -8.98 -10.41 -3.51
N ARG A 108 -9.00 -11.73 -3.76
CA ARG A 108 -7.93 -12.64 -3.33
C ARG A 108 -6.58 -12.24 -3.90
N THR A 109 -6.53 -11.92 -5.19
CA THR A 109 -5.30 -11.50 -5.88
C THR A 109 -4.78 -10.17 -5.34
N ALA A 110 -5.64 -9.16 -5.25
CA ALA A 110 -5.31 -7.83 -4.76
C ALA A 110 -4.80 -7.86 -3.31
N ASN A 111 -5.47 -8.59 -2.42
CA ASN A 111 -5.09 -8.70 -1.01
C ASN A 111 -3.68 -9.28 -0.83
N VAL A 112 -3.33 -10.31 -1.60
CA VAL A 112 -1.98 -10.91 -1.55
C VAL A 112 -0.96 -9.96 -2.17
N PHE A 113 -1.24 -9.44 -3.36
CA PHE A 113 -0.31 -8.60 -4.10
C PHE A 113 0.05 -7.32 -3.34
N PHE A 114 -0.95 -6.53 -2.93
CA PHE A 114 -0.71 -5.24 -2.27
C PHE A 114 -0.17 -5.38 -0.83
N ASN A 115 -0.40 -6.53 -0.19
CA ASN A 115 0.30 -6.83 1.06
C ASN A 115 1.80 -6.99 0.83
N LEU A 116 2.21 -7.74 -0.21
CA LEU A 116 3.62 -7.97 -0.49
C LEU A 116 4.30 -6.78 -1.18
N SER A 117 3.65 -6.08 -2.11
CA SER A 117 4.24 -4.91 -2.77
C SER A 117 4.52 -3.76 -1.80
N GLY A 118 3.69 -3.63 -0.75
CA GLY A 118 3.92 -2.67 0.35
C GLY A 118 5.05 -3.04 1.30
N LEU A 119 5.55 -4.28 1.27
CA LEU A 119 6.59 -4.80 2.18
C LEU A 119 7.91 -5.10 1.47
N ILE A 120 7.84 -5.59 0.23
CA ILE A 120 8.97 -6.08 -0.55
C ILE A 120 9.36 -5.02 -1.56
N SER A 121 10.53 -4.42 -1.38
CA SER A 121 11.10 -3.48 -2.35
C SER A 121 11.80 -4.24 -3.49
N ASP A 122 11.01 -4.88 -4.35
CA ASP A 122 11.46 -5.64 -5.53
C ASP A 122 10.93 -5.01 -6.83
N ASP A 123 11.74 -5.08 -7.88
CA ASP A 123 11.49 -4.34 -9.13
C ASP A 123 10.32 -4.95 -9.93
N GLU A 124 10.08 -6.26 -9.84
CA GLU A 124 8.93 -6.90 -10.50
C GLU A 124 7.61 -6.53 -9.80
N TYR A 125 7.57 -6.47 -8.48
CA TYR A 125 6.39 -5.97 -7.77
C TYR A 125 6.06 -4.52 -8.16
N GLN A 126 7.07 -3.63 -8.22
CA GLN A 126 6.86 -2.25 -8.67
C GLN A 126 6.36 -2.20 -10.13
N ARG A 127 6.93 -3.01 -11.01
CA ARG A 127 6.50 -3.09 -12.42
C ARG A 127 5.04 -3.53 -12.55
N ILE A 128 4.65 -4.58 -11.83
CA ILE A 128 3.27 -5.10 -11.83
C ILE A 128 2.31 -4.05 -11.24
N GLU A 129 2.68 -3.38 -10.15
CA GLU A 129 1.85 -2.34 -9.54
C GLU A 129 1.62 -1.16 -10.49
N ALA A 130 2.65 -0.75 -11.25
CA ALA A 130 2.54 0.32 -12.24
C ALA A 130 1.60 -0.04 -13.41
N ASP A 131 1.62 -1.30 -13.85
CA ASP A 131 0.75 -1.78 -14.92
C ASP A 131 -0.70 -1.99 -14.44
N ILE A 132 -0.88 -2.56 -13.24
CA ILE A 132 -2.20 -2.98 -12.78
C ILE A 132 -3.00 -1.86 -12.11
N SER A 133 -2.36 -0.91 -11.42
CA SER A 133 -3.09 0.12 -10.67
C SER A 133 -4.01 0.96 -11.57
N PRO A 134 -3.57 1.47 -12.74
CA PRO A 134 -4.47 2.18 -13.65
C PRO A 134 -5.62 1.30 -14.18
N LYS A 135 -5.37 0.01 -14.43
CA LYS A 135 -6.41 -0.95 -14.86
C LYS A 135 -7.46 -1.17 -13.78
N LEU A 136 -7.04 -1.31 -12.52
CA LEU A 136 -7.94 -1.43 -11.36
C LEU A 136 -8.76 -0.16 -11.11
N SER A 137 -8.18 1.02 -11.35
CA SER A 137 -8.93 2.28 -11.32
C SER A 137 -10.00 2.30 -12.39
N GLY A 138 -9.67 1.92 -13.63
CA GLY A 138 -10.63 1.83 -14.73
C GLY A 138 -11.75 0.80 -14.44
N HIS A 139 -11.38 -0.36 -13.91
CA HIS A 139 -12.32 -1.41 -13.48
C HIS A 139 -13.31 -0.90 -12.42
N SER A 140 -12.82 -0.13 -11.44
CA SER A 140 -13.68 0.46 -10.40
C SER A 140 -14.64 1.50 -10.99
N ASP A 141 -14.17 2.32 -11.93
CA ASP A 141 -15.01 3.29 -12.64
C ASP A 141 -16.07 2.61 -13.52
N ASP A 142 -15.76 1.47 -14.14
CA ASP A 142 -16.71 0.66 -14.91
C ASP A 142 -17.88 0.14 -14.08
N ILE A 143 -17.66 -0.06 -12.78
CA ILE A 143 -18.70 -0.48 -11.84
C ILE A 143 -19.46 0.74 -11.31
N LEU A 144 -18.74 1.71 -10.72
CA LEU A 144 -19.36 2.81 -9.97
C LEU A 144 -20.02 3.86 -10.88
N LEU A 145 -19.64 3.93 -12.15
CA LEU A 145 -20.28 4.80 -13.15
C LEU A 145 -21.26 4.03 -14.06
N ASN A 146 -21.53 2.75 -13.79
CA ASN A 146 -22.53 1.98 -14.53
C ASN A 146 -23.94 2.48 -14.19
N THR A 147 -24.58 3.15 -15.15
CA THR A 147 -25.90 3.78 -14.96
C THR A 147 -27.02 2.77 -14.68
N ARG A 148 -26.96 1.56 -15.25
CA ARG A 148 -27.95 0.50 -14.99
C ARG A 148 -27.80 -0.04 -13.58
N LEU A 149 -26.58 -0.33 -13.16
CA LEU A 149 -26.28 -0.80 -11.81
C LEU A 149 -26.68 0.26 -10.76
N PHE A 150 -26.31 1.51 -10.99
CA PHE A 150 -26.66 2.61 -10.10
C PHE A 150 -28.18 2.79 -9.96
N ALA A 151 -28.94 2.63 -11.04
CA ALA A 151 -30.40 2.69 -10.97
C ALA A 151 -30.99 1.62 -10.02
N ARG A 152 -30.41 0.41 -10.01
CA ARG A 152 -30.80 -0.66 -9.07
C ARG A 152 -30.44 -0.31 -7.63
N VAL A 153 -29.20 0.12 -7.39
CA VAL A 153 -28.74 0.56 -6.05
C VAL A 153 -29.60 1.69 -5.52
N LYS A 154 -29.90 2.68 -6.36
CA LYS A 154 -30.77 3.81 -6.02
C LYS A 154 -32.18 3.36 -5.66
N ALA A 155 -32.77 2.42 -6.39
CA ALA A 155 -34.10 1.90 -6.09
C ALA A 155 -34.16 1.28 -4.68
N ILE A 156 -33.10 0.57 -4.27
CA ILE A 156 -33.00 0.01 -2.91
C ILE A 156 -32.79 1.11 -1.88
N TYR A 157 -31.90 2.07 -2.14
CA TYR A 157 -31.67 3.22 -1.26
C TYR A 157 -32.95 4.04 -1.02
N ASP A 158 -33.72 4.31 -2.07
CA ASP A 158 -34.97 5.07 -1.98
C ASP A 158 -36.02 4.35 -1.11
N ASN A 159 -35.97 3.01 -1.06
CA ASN A 159 -36.88 2.16 -0.28
C ASN A 159 -36.24 1.56 0.99
N ARG A 160 -35.06 2.05 1.41
CA ARG A 160 -34.24 1.44 2.47
C ARG A 160 -34.90 1.34 3.84
N ASP A 161 -35.97 2.11 4.10
CA ASP A 161 -36.67 2.11 5.39
C ASP A 161 -37.42 0.80 5.68
N SER A 162 -37.60 -0.07 4.68
CA SER A 162 -38.13 -1.43 4.89
C SER A 162 -37.07 -2.50 5.17
N LEU A 163 -35.78 -2.16 5.08
CA LEU A 163 -34.66 -3.09 5.31
C LEU A 163 -34.38 -3.26 6.81
N SER A 164 -33.65 -4.32 7.16
CA SER A 164 -33.06 -4.42 8.51
C SER A 164 -32.03 -3.30 8.74
N ALA A 165 -31.67 -3.05 9.99
CA ALA A 165 -30.75 -1.96 10.33
C ALA A 165 -29.37 -2.11 9.65
N GLU A 166 -28.87 -3.33 9.52
CA GLU A 166 -27.59 -3.64 8.88
C GLU A 166 -27.67 -3.45 7.36
N GLU A 167 -28.68 -4.06 6.72
CA GLU A 167 -28.91 -3.92 5.27
C GLU A 167 -29.15 -2.46 4.87
N LYS A 168 -29.90 -1.70 5.68
CA LYS A 168 -30.11 -0.27 5.49
C LYS A 168 -28.78 0.47 5.51
N ARG A 169 -27.90 0.17 6.47
CA ARG A 169 -26.59 0.81 6.57
C ARG A 169 -25.73 0.48 5.35
N ILE A 170 -25.69 -0.77 4.91
CA ILE A 170 -24.95 -1.18 3.71
C ILE A 170 -25.51 -0.44 2.49
N ALA A 171 -26.82 -0.39 2.32
CA ALA A 171 -27.44 0.33 1.20
C ALA A 171 -27.14 1.84 1.20
N GLU A 172 -27.08 2.47 2.36
CA GLU A 172 -26.66 3.87 2.49
C GLU A 172 -25.19 4.07 2.10
N LEU A 173 -24.31 3.16 2.51
CA LEU A 173 -22.88 3.18 2.15
C LEU A 173 -22.67 2.95 0.66
N THR A 174 -23.22 1.86 0.11
CA THR A 174 -23.12 1.55 -1.32
C THR A 174 -23.66 2.70 -2.17
N TYR A 175 -24.84 3.26 -1.86
CA TYR A 175 -25.34 4.42 -2.59
C TYR A 175 -24.39 5.62 -2.50
N THR A 176 -23.85 5.90 -1.32
CA THR A 176 -22.90 6.99 -1.09
C THR A 176 -21.64 6.80 -1.93
N ASP A 177 -21.11 5.59 -2.05
CA ASP A 177 -19.94 5.28 -2.87
C ASP A 177 -20.18 5.58 -4.35
N PHE A 178 -21.32 5.17 -4.91
CA PHE A 178 -21.69 5.51 -6.29
C PHE A 178 -21.82 7.01 -6.50
N VAL A 179 -22.49 7.72 -5.59
CA VAL A 179 -22.66 9.18 -5.70
C VAL A 179 -21.31 9.88 -5.64
N ARG A 180 -20.43 9.48 -4.71
CA ARG A 180 -19.08 10.05 -4.55
C ARG A 180 -18.15 9.71 -5.71
N ALA A 181 -18.35 8.57 -6.37
CA ALA A 181 -17.66 8.23 -7.61
C ALA A 181 -18.12 9.06 -8.81
N GLY A 182 -19.34 9.62 -8.77
CA GLY A 182 -19.89 10.45 -9.85
C GLY A 182 -21.04 9.80 -10.63
N ALA A 183 -21.73 8.80 -10.09
CA ALA A 183 -22.85 8.15 -10.76
C ALA A 183 -24.00 9.10 -11.15
N ASN A 184 -24.14 10.24 -10.46
CA ASN A 184 -25.13 11.29 -10.76
C ASN A 184 -24.68 12.32 -11.81
N LEU A 185 -23.44 12.25 -12.28
CA LEU A 185 -22.88 13.22 -13.23
C LEU A 185 -23.38 12.98 -14.66
N SER A 186 -23.24 13.99 -15.54
CA SER A 186 -23.48 13.79 -16.98
C SER A 186 -22.45 12.85 -17.59
N ALA A 187 -22.74 12.27 -18.76
CA ALA A 187 -21.81 11.38 -19.45
C ALA A 187 -20.45 12.06 -19.73
N GLU A 188 -20.46 13.35 -20.09
CA GLU A 188 -19.24 14.13 -20.33
C GLU A 188 -18.43 14.31 -19.04
N GLN A 189 -19.11 14.59 -17.92
CA GLN A 189 -18.46 14.73 -16.62
C GLN A 189 -17.91 13.39 -16.12
N GLN A 190 -18.63 12.29 -16.33
CA GLN A 190 -18.16 10.94 -16.00
C GLN A 190 -16.92 10.55 -16.81
N ALA A 191 -16.88 10.89 -18.11
CA ALA A 191 -15.69 10.70 -18.93
C ALA A 191 -14.49 11.47 -18.36
N ARG A 192 -14.69 12.72 -17.93
CA ARG A 192 -13.61 13.51 -17.30
C ARG A 192 -13.17 12.93 -15.95
N ILE A 193 -14.11 12.43 -15.12
CA ILE A 193 -13.77 11.76 -13.86
C ILE A 193 -12.88 10.54 -14.10
N ARG A 194 -13.15 9.73 -15.13
CA ARG A 194 -12.33 8.57 -15.49
C ARG A 194 -10.90 8.93 -15.87
N GLU A 195 -10.75 9.98 -16.69
CA GLU A 195 -9.43 10.52 -17.02
C GLU A 195 -8.67 10.96 -15.77
N ILE A 196 -9.34 11.74 -14.89
CA ILE A 196 -8.74 12.22 -13.64
C ILE A 196 -8.34 11.04 -12.73
N ASN A 197 -9.20 10.02 -12.57
CA ASN A 197 -8.90 8.85 -11.73
C ASN A 197 -7.69 8.07 -12.24
N THR A 198 -7.60 7.90 -13.57
CA THR A 198 -6.45 7.26 -14.22
C THR A 198 -5.15 8.05 -14.00
N GLU A 199 -5.20 9.38 -14.18
CA GLU A 199 -4.05 10.26 -13.95
C GLU A 199 -3.63 10.28 -12.48
N LEU A 200 -4.59 10.36 -11.54
CA LEU A 200 -4.35 10.32 -10.10
C LEU A 200 -3.66 9.01 -9.71
N THR A 201 -4.21 7.87 -10.12
CA THR A 201 -3.66 6.55 -9.80
C THR A 201 -2.23 6.37 -10.33
N THR A 202 -1.98 6.85 -11.55
CA THR A 202 -0.64 6.82 -12.15
C THR A 202 0.35 7.65 -11.32
N LEU A 203 -0.02 8.88 -10.95
CA LEU A 203 0.82 9.78 -10.16
C LEU A 203 1.03 9.29 -8.72
N GLU A 204 0.04 8.66 -8.11
CA GLU A 204 0.13 8.07 -6.77
C GLU A 204 1.06 6.85 -6.76
N THR A 205 0.99 6.01 -7.80
CA THR A 205 1.92 4.90 -8.02
C THR A 205 3.36 5.41 -8.21
N GLU A 206 3.56 6.41 -9.07
CA GLU A 206 4.88 7.04 -9.29
C GLU A 206 5.44 7.64 -7.99
N PHE A 207 4.61 8.35 -7.21
CA PHE A 207 5.00 8.89 -5.91
C PHE A 207 5.46 7.78 -4.95
N SER A 208 4.69 6.69 -4.84
CA SER A 208 4.99 5.55 -3.97
C SER A 208 6.29 4.87 -4.37
N GLN A 209 6.51 4.62 -5.67
CA GLN A 209 7.73 4.03 -6.17
C GLN A 209 8.96 4.91 -5.93
N ASN A 210 8.84 6.22 -6.12
CA ASN A 210 9.91 7.16 -5.77
C ASN A 210 10.27 7.05 -4.28
N VAL A 211 9.27 6.94 -3.39
CA VAL A 211 9.47 6.69 -1.95
C VAL A 211 10.16 5.36 -1.70
N MET A 212 9.71 4.27 -2.31
CA MET A 212 10.32 2.95 -2.14
C MET A 212 11.78 2.93 -2.62
N ASN A 213 12.06 3.55 -3.75
CA ASN A 213 13.41 3.66 -4.31
C ASN A 213 14.32 4.55 -3.45
N SER A 214 13.77 5.55 -2.76
CA SER A 214 14.54 6.38 -1.82
C SER A 214 15.13 5.58 -0.65
N PHE A 215 14.45 4.54 -0.15
CA PHE A 215 15.01 3.71 0.92
C PHE A 215 16.28 2.95 0.51
N LYS A 216 16.41 2.62 -0.78
CA LYS A 216 17.62 2.01 -1.36
C LYS A 216 18.70 3.06 -1.70
N ASN A 217 18.28 4.21 -2.22
CA ASN A 217 19.17 5.15 -2.90
C ASN A 217 19.61 6.32 -2.01
N ASP A 218 18.73 6.85 -1.17
CA ASP A 218 18.99 8.02 -0.32
C ASP A 218 19.68 7.59 0.99
N THR A 219 20.81 6.90 0.81
CA THR A 219 21.64 6.33 1.89
C THR A 219 22.86 7.21 2.14
N ILE A 220 23.28 7.27 3.41
CA ILE A 220 24.49 8.00 3.80
C ILE A 220 25.59 6.98 4.09
N LEU A 221 26.64 7.00 3.28
CA LEU A 221 27.84 6.22 3.54
C LEU A 221 28.83 7.04 4.37
N VAL A 222 29.37 6.37 5.39
CA VAL A 222 30.42 6.85 6.27
C VAL A 222 31.58 5.87 6.18
N GLU A 223 32.78 6.37 5.88
CA GLU A 223 33.97 5.52 5.73
C GLU A 223 34.71 5.35 7.06
N ASP A 224 34.86 6.44 7.82
CA ASP A 224 35.58 6.44 9.08
C ASP A 224 34.66 6.11 10.27
N LYS A 225 35.00 5.06 11.04
CA LYS A 225 34.27 4.70 12.27
C LYS A 225 34.25 5.86 13.26
N ALA A 226 35.27 6.72 13.29
CA ALA A 226 35.34 7.85 14.21
C ALA A 226 34.21 8.87 13.99
N GLU A 227 33.66 8.97 12.77
CA GLU A 227 32.53 9.86 12.50
C GLU A 227 31.22 9.37 13.15
N LEU A 228 31.16 8.11 13.58
CA LEU A 228 30.02 7.47 14.25
C LEU A 228 30.10 7.55 15.79
N ALA A 229 30.93 8.44 16.33
CA ALA A 229 31.06 8.64 17.77
C ALA A 229 29.68 8.85 18.44
N GLY A 230 29.48 8.18 19.57
CA GLY A 230 28.23 8.16 20.35
C GLY A 230 27.27 7.01 20.03
N LEU A 231 27.42 6.34 18.89
CA LEU A 231 26.65 5.12 18.61
C LEU A 231 27.19 3.91 19.39
N SER A 232 26.32 2.96 19.73
CA SER A 232 26.74 1.70 20.36
C SER A 232 27.46 0.78 19.35
N ASP A 233 28.25 -0.18 19.85
CA ASP A 233 28.90 -1.15 18.96
C ASP A 233 27.89 -1.97 18.15
N ASP A 234 26.72 -2.30 18.72
CA ASP A 234 25.64 -3.01 18.01
C ASP A 234 25.02 -2.16 16.89
N GLU A 235 24.90 -0.85 17.10
CA GLU A 235 24.42 0.10 16.09
C GLU A 235 25.44 0.20 14.95
N ILE A 236 26.72 0.38 15.27
CA ILE A 236 27.80 0.43 14.29
C ILE A 236 27.89 -0.88 13.49
N ALA A 237 27.75 -2.03 14.16
CA ALA A 237 27.74 -3.35 13.50
C ALA A 237 26.57 -3.48 12.52
N SER A 238 25.39 -2.98 12.90
CA SER A 238 24.19 -2.97 12.05
C SER A 238 24.38 -2.08 10.82
N LEU A 239 24.98 -0.89 10.96
CA LEU A 239 25.31 -0.01 9.82
C LEU A 239 26.34 -0.64 8.87
N LYS A 240 27.30 -1.39 9.41
CA LYS A 240 28.28 -2.13 8.61
C LYS A 240 27.62 -3.27 7.83
N ALA A 241 26.79 -4.07 8.50
CA ALA A 241 26.04 -5.15 7.85
C ALA A 241 25.12 -4.61 6.74
N ALA A 242 24.50 -3.45 6.94
CA ALA A 242 23.71 -2.78 5.92
C ALA A 242 24.55 -2.40 4.69
N ALA A 243 25.75 -1.85 4.89
CA ALA A 243 26.67 -1.54 3.79
C ALA A 243 27.08 -2.81 3.02
N GLU A 244 27.48 -3.86 3.74
CA GLU A 244 27.87 -5.15 3.15
C GLU A 244 26.73 -5.78 2.36
N GLY A 245 25.51 -5.79 2.91
CA GLY A 245 24.31 -6.28 2.23
C GLY A 245 23.96 -5.50 0.96
N ALA A 246 24.33 -4.22 0.88
CA ALA A 246 24.19 -3.40 -0.32
C ALA A 246 25.41 -3.46 -1.26
N GLY A 247 26.40 -4.31 -0.99
CA GLY A 247 27.62 -4.41 -1.80
C GLY A 247 28.53 -3.17 -1.70
N LYS A 248 28.39 -2.38 -0.63
CA LYS A 248 29.14 -1.14 -0.37
C LYS A 248 30.14 -1.36 0.77
N THR A 249 31.18 -0.54 0.82
CA THR A 249 32.15 -0.51 1.93
C THR A 249 31.80 0.56 2.95
N GLY A 250 32.28 0.43 4.19
CA GLY A 250 32.07 1.40 5.25
C GLY A 250 30.80 1.11 6.07
N TYR A 251 30.09 2.15 6.45
CA TYR A 251 28.88 2.09 7.28
C TYR A 251 27.75 2.83 6.55
N MET A 252 26.62 2.14 6.35
CA MET A 252 25.49 2.68 5.61
C MET A 252 24.35 3.03 6.55
N ILE A 253 24.02 4.31 6.63
CA ILE A 253 22.85 4.82 7.34
C ILE A 253 21.68 4.88 6.35
N THR A 254 20.68 4.06 6.61
CA THR A 254 19.37 4.12 5.93
C THR A 254 18.45 5.07 6.68
N LEU A 255 17.54 5.71 5.94
CA LEU A 255 16.58 6.63 6.52
C LEU A 255 15.25 5.92 6.81
N VAL A 256 14.60 6.26 7.92
CA VAL A 256 13.21 5.88 8.20
C VAL A 256 12.24 6.90 7.58
N ASN A 257 10.94 6.58 7.55
CA ASN A 257 9.91 7.40 6.90
C ASN A 257 9.68 8.78 7.54
N THR A 258 10.04 8.98 8.80
CA THR A 258 9.85 10.25 9.52
C THR A 258 10.98 11.25 9.28
N THR A 259 10.71 12.55 9.36
CA THR A 259 11.74 13.61 9.22
C THR A 259 12.86 13.47 10.25
N ARG A 260 12.53 13.17 11.51
CA ARG A 260 13.52 12.91 12.55
C ARG A 260 14.02 11.47 12.42
N GLN A 261 15.34 11.33 12.33
CA GLN A 261 16.01 10.04 12.20
C GLN A 261 16.51 9.58 13.58
N PRO A 262 16.26 8.32 14.01
CA PRO A 262 16.61 7.85 15.36
C PRO A 262 18.10 8.02 15.71
N VAL A 263 19.00 7.78 14.74
CA VAL A 263 20.45 7.89 14.91
C VAL A 263 20.91 9.28 15.39
N LEU A 264 20.12 10.32 15.13
CA LEU A 264 20.43 11.69 15.57
C LEU A 264 20.47 11.85 17.09
N GLY A 265 19.81 10.96 17.85
CA GLY A 265 19.77 11.00 19.31
C GLY A 265 21.13 10.70 19.96
N SER A 266 21.92 9.83 19.35
CA SER A 266 23.18 9.33 19.93
C SER A 266 24.42 9.86 19.23
N LEU A 267 24.30 10.31 17.97
CA LEU A 267 25.45 10.68 17.15
C LEU A 267 26.09 12.01 17.59
N GLU A 268 27.34 11.99 18.06
CA GLU A 268 28.06 13.16 18.54
C GLU A 268 28.49 14.11 17.42
N ASN A 269 28.82 13.56 16.25
CA ASN A 269 29.26 14.32 15.08
C ASN A 269 28.11 15.19 14.51
N ARG A 270 28.15 16.49 14.82
CA ARG A 270 27.13 17.46 14.40
C ARG A 270 27.01 17.59 12.88
N ALA A 271 28.11 17.55 12.14
CA ALA A 271 28.09 17.67 10.69
C ALA A 271 27.38 16.46 10.05
N LEU A 272 27.64 15.26 10.58
CA LEU A 272 26.94 14.07 10.14
C LEU A 272 25.46 14.08 10.55
N ARG A 273 25.11 14.58 11.75
CA ARG A 273 23.70 14.82 12.13
C ARG A 273 22.99 15.74 11.13
N GLN A 274 23.62 16.85 10.73
CA GLN A 274 23.08 17.77 9.74
C GLN A 274 22.85 17.05 8.41
N LYS A 275 23.86 16.35 7.88
CA LYS A 275 23.77 15.58 6.63
C LYS A 275 22.60 14.58 6.65
N ILE A 276 22.44 13.85 7.76
CA ILE A 276 21.34 12.88 7.95
C ILE A 276 19.97 13.57 7.96
N TRP A 277 19.85 14.65 8.73
CA TRP A 277 18.59 15.37 8.83
C TRP A 277 18.19 16.00 7.49
N GLU A 278 19.12 16.65 6.79
CA GLU A 278 18.86 17.28 5.50
C GLU A 278 18.50 16.26 4.41
N ALA A 279 19.22 15.12 4.35
CA ALA A 279 18.87 14.03 3.46
C ALA A 279 17.45 13.50 3.73
N SER A 280 17.02 13.46 5.00
CA SER A 280 15.66 13.07 5.34
C SER A 280 14.62 14.15 5.08
N ALA A 281 14.91 15.42 5.36
CA ALA A 281 13.95 16.52 5.30
C ALA A 281 13.67 16.97 3.86
N TYR A 282 14.68 16.90 2.99
CA TYR A 282 14.59 17.27 1.58
C TYR A 282 14.46 16.05 0.66
N ARG A 283 14.16 14.88 1.23
CA ARG A 283 13.99 13.63 0.51
C ARG A 283 13.00 13.80 -0.64
N LEU A 284 13.38 13.34 -1.83
CA LEU A 284 12.55 13.36 -3.04
C LEU A 284 11.97 14.73 -3.39
N GLN A 285 12.56 15.84 -2.93
CA GLN A 285 12.05 17.17 -3.22
C GLN A 285 11.95 17.41 -4.73
N ASP A 286 12.97 17.02 -5.50
CA ASP A 286 12.99 17.22 -6.96
C ASP A 286 12.08 16.25 -7.71
N ALA A 287 11.91 15.02 -7.21
CA ALA A 287 11.12 13.98 -7.85
C ALA A 287 9.62 14.10 -7.55
N ASN A 288 9.26 14.26 -6.27
CA ASN A 288 7.86 14.17 -5.83
C ASN A 288 7.16 15.53 -5.72
N SER A 289 7.87 16.66 -5.57
CA SER A 289 7.17 17.97 -5.52
C SER A 289 6.36 18.27 -6.79
N PRO A 290 6.87 18.03 -8.02
CA PRO A 290 6.07 18.21 -9.24
C PRO A 290 4.86 17.28 -9.31
N ILE A 291 4.97 16.04 -8.84
CA ILE A 291 3.88 15.07 -8.78
C ILE A 291 2.80 15.57 -7.81
N VAL A 292 3.18 15.97 -6.59
CA VAL A 292 2.24 16.50 -5.58
C VAL A 292 1.47 17.71 -6.12
N LEU A 293 2.12 18.63 -6.85
CA LEU A 293 1.44 19.77 -7.45
C LEU A 293 0.39 19.36 -8.50
N LYS A 294 0.64 18.29 -9.28
CA LYS A 294 -0.35 17.74 -10.21
C LYS A 294 -1.50 17.06 -9.46
N LEU A 295 -1.20 16.23 -8.46
CA LEU A 295 -2.19 15.57 -7.61
C LEU A 295 -3.16 16.57 -6.97
N VAL A 296 -2.65 17.67 -6.39
CA VAL A 296 -3.48 18.70 -5.77
C VAL A 296 -4.44 19.35 -6.78
N LYS A 297 -3.97 19.64 -8.00
CA LYS A 297 -4.81 20.23 -9.06
C LYS A 297 -5.91 19.27 -9.51
N LEU A 298 -5.56 18.02 -9.78
CA LEU A 298 -6.50 16.98 -10.19
C LEU A 298 -7.54 16.69 -9.10
N ARG A 299 -7.13 16.64 -7.83
CA ARG A 299 -8.03 16.49 -6.68
C ARG A 299 -8.99 17.68 -6.54
N ALA A 300 -8.52 18.91 -6.75
CA ALA A 300 -9.38 20.08 -6.75
C ALA A 300 -10.40 20.07 -7.91
N GLU A 301 -9.96 19.68 -9.11
CA GLU A 301 -10.84 19.52 -10.27
C GLU A 301 -11.91 18.44 -10.04
N LYS A 302 -11.49 17.26 -9.53
CA LYS A 302 -12.40 16.16 -9.18
C LYS A 302 -13.44 16.59 -8.16
N ALA A 303 -13.02 17.26 -7.08
CA ALA A 303 -13.94 17.77 -6.07
C ALA A 303 -14.98 18.73 -6.66
N ALA A 304 -14.52 19.67 -7.50
CA ALA A 304 -15.40 20.63 -8.17
C ALA A 304 -16.43 19.96 -9.09
N LEU A 305 -16.00 18.95 -9.88
CA LEU A 305 -16.91 18.16 -10.72
C LEU A 305 -17.98 17.44 -9.90
N LEU A 306 -17.62 16.96 -8.71
CA LEU A 306 -18.51 16.27 -7.78
C LEU A 306 -19.34 17.23 -6.90
N GLY A 307 -19.23 18.55 -7.11
CA GLY A 307 -20.03 19.56 -6.43
C GLY A 307 -19.48 20.00 -5.06
N TYR A 308 -18.23 19.69 -4.74
CA TYR A 308 -17.56 20.11 -3.51
C TYR A 308 -16.68 21.36 -3.77
N PRO A 309 -16.56 22.28 -2.80
CA PRO A 309 -15.77 23.49 -2.97
C PRO A 309 -14.26 23.23 -3.05
N ASP A 310 -13.78 22.17 -2.39
CA ASP A 310 -12.40 21.74 -2.37
C ASP A 310 -12.28 20.24 -2.05
N TRP A 311 -11.05 19.71 -2.17
CA TRP A 311 -10.77 18.30 -1.89
C TRP A 311 -11.01 17.92 -0.42
N ALA A 312 -10.76 18.82 0.53
CA ALA A 312 -10.96 18.52 1.95
C ALA A 312 -12.45 18.30 2.25
N SER A 313 -13.32 19.12 1.68
CA SER A 313 -14.77 18.99 1.80
C SER A 313 -15.27 17.69 1.16
N TYR A 314 -14.71 17.30 0.02
CA TYR A 314 -15.00 15.99 -0.59
C TYR A 314 -14.59 14.83 0.34
N VAL A 315 -13.37 14.85 0.88
CA VAL A 315 -12.86 13.78 1.74
C VAL A 315 -13.65 13.71 3.05
N ILE A 316 -13.84 14.83 3.74
CA ILE A 316 -14.43 14.87 5.09
C ILE A 316 -15.92 14.54 5.10
N ALA A 317 -16.63 14.68 3.97
CA ALA A 317 -18.06 14.41 3.88
C ALA A 317 -18.47 12.96 4.23
N ASP A 318 -17.58 11.98 4.12
CA ASP A 318 -17.82 10.58 4.56
C ASP A 318 -17.10 10.21 5.88
N GLN A 319 -16.41 11.18 6.49
CA GLN A 319 -15.66 10.99 7.73
C GLN A 319 -16.50 11.38 8.95
N MET A 320 -16.09 10.93 10.14
CA MET A 320 -16.79 11.27 11.38
C MET A 320 -16.90 12.77 11.66
N ALA A 321 -15.94 13.57 11.17
CA ALA A 321 -15.92 15.01 11.35
C ALA A 321 -17.03 15.74 10.55
N GLY A 322 -17.44 15.20 9.40
CA GLY A 322 -18.52 15.72 8.55
C GLY A 322 -18.25 17.06 7.85
N ASP A 323 -17.48 17.98 8.46
CA ASP A 323 -17.12 19.28 7.90
C ASP A 323 -15.64 19.63 8.20
N PRO A 324 -14.88 20.18 7.23
CA PRO A 324 -13.49 20.58 7.46
C PRO A 324 -13.29 21.60 8.59
N SER A 325 -14.26 22.47 8.87
CA SER A 325 -14.17 23.47 9.93
C SER A 325 -14.11 22.86 11.34
N GLU A 326 -14.72 21.69 11.56
CA GLU A 326 -14.62 20.95 12.82
C GLU A 326 -13.19 20.43 13.04
N VAL A 327 -12.54 19.98 11.96
CA VAL A 327 -11.13 19.56 11.99
C VAL A 327 -10.23 20.74 12.29
N TYR A 328 -10.39 21.86 11.55
CA TYR A 328 -9.58 23.06 11.79
C TYR A 328 -9.81 23.65 13.18
N GLY A 329 -11.04 23.61 13.71
CA GLY A 329 -11.32 24.07 15.07
C GLY A 329 -10.50 23.34 16.14
N ILE A 330 -10.37 22.02 16.03
CA ILE A 330 -9.54 21.21 16.94
C ILE A 330 -8.05 21.57 16.78
N LEU A 331 -7.57 21.68 15.55
CA LEU A 331 -6.15 21.94 15.28
C LEU A 331 -5.75 23.37 15.67
N ASP A 332 -6.60 24.35 15.40
CA ASP A 332 -6.35 25.77 15.70
C ASP A 332 -6.38 26.06 17.21
N ASP A 333 -7.13 25.29 18.00
CA ASP A 333 -7.10 25.36 19.47
C ASP A 333 -5.81 24.71 20.04
N LEU A 334 -5.38 23.58 19.48
CA LEU A 334 -4.21 22.85 19.94
C LEU A 334 -2.88 23.54 19.56
N ALA A 335 -2.80 24.08 18.34
CA ALA A 335 -1.54 24.55 17.76
C ALA A 335 -0.81 25.63 18.60
N PRO A 336 -1.47 26.67 19.13
CA PRO A 336 -0.81 27.68 19.97
C PRO A 336 -0.18 27.08 21.23
N GLN A 337 -0.84 26.09 21.85
CA GLN A 337 -0.37 25.44 23.07
C GLN A 337 0.85 24.54 22.78
N ALA A 338 0.78 23.76 21.70
CA ALA A 338 1.89 22.94 21.22
C ALA A 338 3.11 23.80 20.87
N VAL A 339 2.92 24.93 20.19
CA VAL A 339 3.99 25.87 19.84
C VAL A 339 4.60 26.52 21.10
N ALA A 340 3.78 26.87 22.09
CA ALA A 340 4.28 27.43 23.35
C ALA A 340 5.15 26.41 24.10
N ALA A 341 4.72 25.14 24.17
CA ALA A 341 5.52 24.06 24.75
C ALA A 341 6.83 23.84 23.97
N ALA A 342 6.77 23.75 22.64
CA ALA A 342 7.95 23.57 21.80
C ALA A 342 8.96 24.72 21.95
N LYS A 343 8.50 25.98 22.09
CA LYS A 343 9.40 27.13 22.35
C LYS A 343 10.10 27.02 23.70
N LYS A 344 9.41 26.53 24.72
CA LYS A 344 10.01 26.27 26.04
C LYS A 344 11.07 25.18 25.93
N GLU A 345 10.76 24.07 25.28
CA GLU A 345 11.71 22.97 25.04
C GLU A 345 12.94 23.44 24.24
N ALA A 346 12.73 24.25 23.20
CA ALA A 346 13.81 24.82 22.41
C ALA A 346 14.75 25.70 23.25
N ALA A 347 14.21 26.51 24.16
CA ALA A 347 15.02 27.32 25.08
C ALA A 347 15.85 26.45 26.04
N GLU A 348 15.25 25.39 26.58
CA GLU A 348 15.92 24.44 27.47
C GLU A 348 17.05 23.67 26.76
N ILE A 349 16.80 23.27 25.50
CA ILE A 349 17.81 22.67 24.63
C ILE A 349 18.93 23.66 24.34
N GLN A 350 18.61 24.91 24.01
CA GLN A 350 19.61 25.95 23.75
C GLN A 350 20.50 26.23 24.98
N ASP A 351 19.92 26.21 26.19
CA ASP A 351 20.68 26.35 27.43
C ASP A 351 21.56 25.12 27.69
N MET A 352 21.08 23.92 27.35
CA MET A 352 21.90 22.70 27.42
C MET A 352 23.08 22.74 26.44
N ILE A 353 22.90 23.26 25.23
CA ILE A 353 24.00 23.48 24.26
C ILE A 353 25.10 24.36 24.88
N LYS A 354 24.71 25.45 25.55
CA LYS A 354 25.65 26.35 26.24
C LYS A 354 26.34 25.66 27.42
N ALA A 355 25.59 24.89 28.21
CA ALA A 355 26.13 24.14 29.35
C ALA A 355 27.15 23.07 28.91
N ASP A 356 26.97 22.50 27.71
CA ASP A 356 27.89 21.56 27.05
C ASP A 356 29.13 22.26 26.43
N GLY A 357 29.32 23.55 26.70
CA GLY A 357 30.47 24.34 26.24
C GLY A 357 30.44 24.68 24.75
N LYS A 358 29.27 24.65 24.10
CA LYS A 358 29.08 25.00 22.69
C LYS A 358 28.39 26.37 22.55
N ASP A 359 28.62 27.05 21.43
CA ASP A 359 28.14 28.41 21.16
C ASP A 359 27.22 28.53 19.94
N PHE A 360 26.89 27.42 19.28
CA PHE A 360 25.99 27.43 18.12
C PHE A 360 24.51 27.55 18.52
N THR A 361 23.73 28.10 17.61
CA THR A 361 22.26 28.14 17.70
C THR A 361 21.70 26.74 17.47
N LEU A 362 20.69 26.36 18.25
CA LEU A 362 19.90 25.14 18.06
C LEU A 362 19.36 25.08 16.62
N GLU A 363 19.71 24.00 15.92
CA GLU A 363 19.16 23.67 14.59
C GLU A 363 18.37 22.35 14.65
N PRO A 364 17.54 22.02 13.64
CA PRO A 364 16.67 20.83 13.68
C PRO A 364 17.41 19.50 13.95
N TRP A 365 18.63 19.34 13.44
CA TRP A 365 19.47 18.16 13.64
C TRP A 365 20.13 18.07 15.02
N ASP A 366 20.04 19.12 15.84
CA ASP A 366 20.54 19.15 17.21
C ASP A 366 19.45 18.75 18.22
N TRP A 367 18.17 18.79 17.82
CA TRP A 367 17.03 18.60 18.73
C TRP A 367 17.07 17.28 19.46
N ALA A 368 17.20 16.15 18.76
CA ALA A 368 17.16 14.81 19.36
C ALA A 368 18.32 14.60 20.33
N TYR A 369 19.55 14.91 19.89
CA TYR A 369 20.78 14.77 20.67
C TYR A 369 20.72 15.56 21.98
N TYR A 370 20.41 16.86 21.91
CA TYR A 370 20.37 17.69 23.12
C TYR A 370 19.12 17.48 23.96
N SER A 371 18.00 17.00 23.39
CA SER A 371 16.85 16.55 24.18
C SER A 371 17.23 15.39 25.10
N GLY A 372 18.05 14.44 24.61
CA GLY A 372 18.61 13.36 25.43
C GLY A 372 19.41 13.91 26.61
N LYS A 373 20.32 14.88 26.36
CA LYS A 373 21.10 15.54 27.43
C LYS A 373 20.22 16.29 28.44
N VAL A 374 19.18 16.99 27.99
CA VAL A 374 18.20 17.65 28.87
C VAL A 374 17.49 16.64 29.77
N LYS A 375 17.01 15.52 29.20
CA LYS A 375 16.36 14.45 29.98
C LYS A 375 17.31 13.82 30.99
N GLN A 376 18.55 13.55 30.60
CA GLN A 376 19.57 13.01 31.50
C GLN A 376 19.82 13.96 32.67
N ALA A 377 20.02 15.25 32.40
CA ALA A 377 20.28 16.25 33.44
C ALA A 377 19.08 16.46 34.39
N ARG A 378 17.85 16.37 33.88
CA ARG A 378 16.63 16.62 34.67
C ARG A 378 16.11 15.43 35.44
N TYR A 379 16.20 14.24 34.84
CA TYR A 379 15.50 13.05 35.30
C TYR A 379 16.45 11.89 35.62
N ALA A 380 17.78 12.07 35.44
CA ALA A 380 18.75 10.97 35.47
C ALA A 380 18.29 9.81 34.57
N PHE A 381 17.74 10.16 33.41
CA PHE A 381 17.15 9.24 32.45
C PHE A 381 17.99 9.17 31.18
N ASP A 382 18.53 7.99 30.93
CA ASP A 382 19.25 7.64 29.71
C ASP A 382 18.47 6.55 28.96
N GLU A 383 18.17 6.81 27.69
CA GLU A 383 17.43 5.88 26.84
C GLU A 383 18.24 4.58 26.56
N SER A 384 19.57 4.67 26.58
CA SER A 384 20.46 3.52 26.41
C SER A 384 20.40 2.54 27.59
N GLU A 385 20.11 3.03 28.81
CA GLU A 385 19.98 2.19 30.01
C GLU A 385 18.68 1.38 30.01
N ILE A 386 17.62 1.88 29.36
CA ILE A 386 16.33 1.19 29.29
C ILE A 386 16.23 0.23 28.10
N LYS A 387 17.00 0.45 27.03
CA LYS A 387 16.98 -0.37 25.80
C LYS A 387 17.07 -1.89 26.06
N PRO A 388 17.93 -2.41 26.96
CA PRO A 388 17.99 -3.85 27.25
C PRO A 388 16.72 -4.45 27.83
N TYR A 389 15.79 -3.66 28.37
CA TYR A 389 14.52 -4.12 28.93
C TYR A 389 13.42 -4.29 27.88
N PHE A 390 13.60 -3.72 26.69
CA PHE A 390 12.63 -3.78 25.58
C PHE A 390 13.07 -4.78 24.49
N GLU A 391 13.40 -6.01 24.90
CA GLU A 391 13.66 -7.10 23.96
C GLU A 391 12.37 -7.49 23.22
N MET A 392 12.45 -7.63 21.89
CA MET A 392 11.29 -7.76 21.00
C MET A 392 10.36 -8.91 21.41
N ASN A 393 10.87 -10.10 21.67
CA ASN A 393 10.02 -11.24 22.05
C ASN A 393 9.34 -11.03 23.39
N ARG A 394 10.02 -10.38 24.34
CA ARG A 394 9.42 -10.05 25.64
C ARG A 394 8.33 -9.00 25.50
N VAL A 395 8.57 -7.94 24.73
CA VAL A 395 7.56 -6.91 24.43
C VAL A 395 6.32 -7.54 23.77
N LEU A 396 6.54 -8.47 22.83
CA LEU A 396 5.45 -9.16 22.13
C LEU A 396 4.67 -10.11 23.04
N ASN A 397 5.36 -11.04 23.71
CA ASN A 397 4.72 -12.12 24.47
C ASN A 397 4.23 -11.65 25.86
N ASP A 398 5.10 -10.98 26.62
CA ASP A 398 4.82 -10.56 28.00
C ASP A 398 4.19 -9.17 28.08
N GLY A 399 4.21 -8.40 26.99
CA GLY A 399 3.55 -7.10 26.87
C GLY A 399 2.24 -7.21 26.08
N LEU A 400 2.34 -7.29 24.75
CA LEU A 400 1.18 -7.21 23.85
C LEU A 400 0.22 -8.39 24.03
N PHE A 401 0.68 -9.63 23.86
CA PHE A 401 -0.19 -10.81 23.95
C PHE A 401 -0.73 -11.01 25.37
N TYR A 402 0.09 -10.71 26.38
CA TYR A 402 -0.38 -10.66 27.77
C TYR A 402 -1.53 -9.67 27.95
N ALA A 403 -1.39 -8.43 27.48
CA ALA A 403 -2.44 -7.41 27.58
C ALA A 403 -3.72 -7.83 26.83
N MET A 404 -3.59 -8.36 25.61
CA MET A 404 -4.72 -8.89 24.83
C MET A 404 -5.44 -10.02 25.57
N ASN A 405 -4.69 -10.91 26.22
CA ASN A 405 -5.29 -11.97 27.02
C ASN A 405 -6.03 -11.41 28.24
N LYS A 406 -5.44 -10.46 28.95
CA LYS A 406 -6.05 -9.85 30.14
C LYS A 406 -7.31 -9.07 29.83
N LEU A 407 -7.33 -8.36 28.70
CA LEU A 407 -8.44 -7.49 28.34
C LEU A 407 -9.56 -8.22 27.59
N TYR A 408 -9.20 -9.14 26.69
CA TYR A 408 -10.15 -9.75 25.75
C TYR A 408 -10.24 -11.28 25.86
N GLY A 409 -9.42 -11.92 26.70
CA GLY A 409 -9.35 -13.38 26.79
C GLY A 409 -8.70 -14.07 25.58
N ILE A 410 -8.15 -13.31 24.63
CA ILE A 410 -7.51 -13.83 23.42
C ILE A 410 -6.21 -14.57 23.80
N THR A 411 -5.97 -15.71 23.17
CA THR A 411 -4.71 -16.47 23.30
C THR A 411 -4.03 -16.57 21.93
N VAL A 412 -2.71 -16.41 21.91
CA VAL A 412 -1.91 -16.48 20.67
C VAL A 412 -0.99 -17.69 20.74
N LYS A 413 -0.89 -18.43 19.63
CA LYS A 413 0.01 -19.58 19.50
C LYS A 413 0.79 -19.45 18.19
N PRO A 414 2.14 -19.54 18.22
CA PRO A 414 2.95 -19.56 17.01
C PRO A 414 2.57 -20.73 16.09
N ARG A 415 2.57 -20.48 14.77
CA ARG A 415 2.30 -21.46 13.73
C ARG A 415 3.43 -21.44 12.72
N THR A 416 4.29 -22.44 12.79
CA THR A 416 5.46 -22.60 11.90
C THR A 416 5.18 -23.54 10.74
N ASP A 417 3.96 -24.06 10.64
CA ASP A 417 3.46 -24.96 9.59
C ASP A 417 2.75 -24.21 8.46
N LEU A 418 2.43 -22.93 8.65
CA LEU A 418 1.93 -22.07 7.59
C LEU A 418 3.11 -21.43 6.83
N PRO A 419 3.07 -21.40 5.48
CA PRO A 419 4.09 -20.73 4.69
C PRO A 419 3.98 -19.21 4.88
N VAL A 420 5.13 -18.54 4.98
CA VAL A 420 5.27 -17.07 5.10
C VAL A 420 6.31 -16.59 4.12
#